data_AF-A0AAW1TVD2-F1
#
_entry.id   AF-A0AAW1TVD2-F1
#
_cell.length_a   1.000
_cell.length_b   1.000
_cell.length_c   1.000
_cell.angle_alpha   90.00
_cell.angle_beta   90.00
_cell.angle_gamma   90.00
#
_symmetry.space_group_name_H-M   'P 1'
#
loop_
_entity.id
_entity.type
_entity.pdbx_description
1 polymer ?
#
loop_
_entity_poly.entity_id
_entity_poly.type
_entity_poly.pdbx_seq_one_letter_code
_entity_poly.pdbx_strand_id
1 'polypeptide(L)'
;MADEEEPEKCGKCSKEFDGGLSVGCESKCSEWFHLKCAELTVKEYNVIKGCKRLKWFCDICYESEVIKRTNDEVIKEIKQLKDQISRLEEKVSAIKVDDNDNVKYSNAGAEEIKQRSEAAIIISAKNEDINKHTSIQNDLKGAIKPQELRIGVNNMKTTGAGKVKISCEKKTDILK
;
A
#
# COMPACT_ATOMS: atom_id res chain seq x y z
N MET A 1 -42.55 21.48 -1.33
CA MET A 1 -41.31 22.26 -1.18
C MET A 1 -40.98 22.14 0.29
N ALA A 2 -40.02 21.27 0.64
CA ALA A 2 -39.64 21.09 2.03
C ALA A 2 -38.75 22.28 2.39
N ASP A 3 -39.17 23.05 3.39
CA ASP A 3 -38.37 24.12 3.97
C ASP A 3 -37.11 23.46 4.56
N GLU A 4 -35.97 23.60 3.88
CA GLU A 4 -34.67 23.25 4.44
C GLU A 4 -34.36 24.29 5.52
N GLU A 5 -34.77 24.01 6.76
CA GLU A 5 -34.38 24.81 7.93
C GLU A 5 -32.86 24.91 7.96
N GLU A 6 -32.35 26.14 7.86
CA GLU A 6 -30.93 26.40 7.97
C GLU A 6 -30.46 25.99 9.38
N PRO A 7 -29.29 25.34 9.48
CA PRO A 7 -28.77 24.87 10.75
C PRO A 7 -28.53 26.04 11.70
N GLU A 8 -29.25 26.09 12.82
CA GLU A 8 -29.11 27.20 13.77
C GLU A 8 -27.84 27.10 14.61
N LYS A 9 -27.33 25.89 14.89
CA LYS A 9 -26.26 25.65 15.89
C LYS A 9 -25.17 24.70 15.39
N CYS A 10 -23.95 24.96 15.85
CA CYS A 10 -22.79 24.13 15.57
C CYS A 10 -22.80 22.83 16.38
N GLY A 11 -22.60 21.68 15.72
CA GLY A 11 -22.60 20.35 16.34
C GLY A 11 -21.49 20.10 17.37
N LYS A 12 -20.41 20.89 17.37
CA LYS A 12 -19.28 20.72 18.33
C LYS A 12 -19.37 21.65 19.55
N CYS A 13 -19.75 22.91 19.36
CA CYS A 13 -19.74 23.91 20.44
C CYS A 13 -21.14 24.36 20.88
N SER A 14 -22.19 23.90 20.19
CA SER A 14 -23.60 24.21 20.43
C SER A 14 -23.95 25.70 20.36
N LYS A 15 -23.03 26.54 19.86
CA LYS A 15 -23.27 27.98 19.64
C LYS A 15 -23.88 28.21 18.26
N GLU A 16 -24.60 29.32 18.15
CA GLU A 16 -25.23 29.76 16.91
C GLU A 16 -24.19 30.16 15.85
N PHE A 17 -24.59 30.15 14.59
CA PHE A 17 -23.78 30.67 13.49
C PHE A 17 -23.92 32.19 13.40
N ASP A 18 -22.81 32.90 13.61
CA ASP A 18 -22.72 34.36 13.58
C ASP A 18 -22.37 34.91 12.18
N GLY A 19 -22.73 34.18 11.13
CA GLY A 19 -22.37 34.50 9.74
C GLY A 19 -20.93 34.11 9.35
N GLY A 20 -20.19 33.43 10.24
CA GLY A 20 -18.89 32.86 9.92
C GLY A 20 -18.95 31.68 8.93
N LEU A 21 -17.80 31.30 8.38
CA LEU A 21 -17.69 30.12 7.52
C LEU A 21 -18.07 28.85 8.29
N SER A 22 -18.90 28.01 7.66
CA SER A 22 -19.36 26.74 8.20
C SER A 22 -19.25 25.63 7.17
N VAL A 23 -19.08 24.40 7.67
CA VAL A 23 -19.01 23.18 6.86
C VAL A 23 -20.01 22.16 7.41
N GLY A 24 -20.76 21.52 6.51
CA GLY A 24 -21.69 20.45 6.85
C GLY A 24 -21.01 19.09 6.76
N CYS A 25 -21.28 18.21 7.73
CA CYS A 25 -20.88 16.81 7.64
C CYS A 25 -21.75 16.09 6.63
N GLU A 26 -21.14 15.50 5.58
CA GLU A 26 -21.85 14.74 4.55
C GLU A 26 -22.12 13.27 4.92
N SER A 27 -21.98 12.92 6.20
CA SER A 27 -22.38 11.61 6.73
C SER A 27 -23.80 11.67 7.30
N LYS A 28 -24.18 10.67 8.09
CA LYS A 28 -25.53 10.50 8.62
C LYS A 28 -25.95 11.54 9.66
N CYS A 29 -25.01 12.24 10.31
CA CYS A 29 -25.38 13.22 11.31
C CYS A 29 -25.98 14.50 10.70
N SER A 30 -25.62 14.83 9.45
CA SER A 30 -26.06 16.06 8.76
C SER A 30 -25.86 17.34 9.57
N GLU A 31 -24.96 17.31 10.56
CA GLU A 31 -24.68 18.45 11.42
C GLU A 31 -23.74 19.44 10.74
N TRP A 32 -23.90 20.71 11.08
CA TRP A 32 -23.02 21.78 10.63
C TRP A 32 -22.07 22.22 11.72
N PHE A 33 -20.89 22.67 11.29
CA PHE A 33 -19.80 23.04 12.19
C PHE A 33 -19.21 24.36 11.75
N HIS A 34 -18.90 25.24 12.71
CA HIS A 34 -18.05 26.40 12.43
C HIS A 34 -16.73 25.90 11.87
N LEU A 35 -16.14 26.63 10.92
CA LEU A 35 -14.87 26.24 10.31
C LEU A 35 -13.77 25.98 11.34
N LYS A 36 -13.71 26.83 12.39
CA LYS A 36 -12.78 26.67 13.51
C LYS A 36 -13.07 25.43 14.37
N CYS A 37 -14.34 25.09 14.56
CA CYS A 37 -14.75 23.89 15.28
C CYS A 37 -14.42 22.62 14.50
N ALA A 38 -14.54 22.68 13.17
CA ALA A 38 -14.09 21.64 12.26
C ALA A 38 -12.56 21.58 12.08
N GLU A 39 -11.81 22.49 12.73
CA GLU A 39 -10.34 22.56 12.68
C GLU A 39 -9.78 22.68 11.25
N LEU A 40 -10.56 23.28 10.35
CA LEU A 40 -10.18 23.51 8.96
C LEU A 40 -9.61 24.91 8.76
N THR A 41 -8.64 25.02 7.87
CA THR A 41 -8.19 26.30 7.32
C THR A 41 -9.13 26.78 6.22
N VAL A 42 -9.12 28.09 5.95
CA VAL A 42 -9.90 28.69 4.84
C VAL A 42 -9.48 28.09 3.48
N LYS A 43 -8.21 27.70 3.32
CA LYS A 43 -7.73 27.05 2.09
C LYS A 43 -8.37 25.67 1.91
N GLU A 44 -8.38 24.84 2.96
CA GLU A 44 -9.00 23.52 2.93
C GLU A 44 -10.51 23.63 2.71
N TYR A 45 -11.16 24.58 3.36
CA TYR A 45 -12.57 24.89 3.13
C TYR A 45 -12.85 25.16 1.65
N ASN A 46 -12.08 26.05 1.03
CA ASN A 46 -12.26 26.41 -0.38
C ASN A 46 -12.02 25.22 -1.31
N VAL A 47 -11.07 24.34 -0.99
CA VAL A 47 -10.83 23.11 -1.76
C VAL A 47 -12.02 22.15 -1.66
N ILE A 48 -12.56 21.95 -0.45
CA ILE A 48 -13.74 21.11 -0.21
C ILE A 48 -14.95 21.68 -0.97
N LYS A 49 -15.25 22.98 -0.79
CA LYS A 49 -16.35 23.67 -1.50
C LYS A 49 -16.18 23.67 -3.02
N GLY A 50 -14.95 23.76 -3.51
CA GLY A 50 -14.63 23.83 -4.93
C GLY A 50 -14.67 22.48 -5.65
N CYS A 51 -14.57 21.36 -4.92
CA CYS A 51 -14.49 20.02 -5.50
C CYS A 51 -15.68 19.15 -5.09
N LYS A 52 -16.65 18.96 -5.99
CA LYS A 52 -17.85 18.12 -5.76
C LYS A 52 -17.56 16.66 -5.38
N ARG A 53 -16.33 16.18 -5.61
CA ARG A 53 -15.90 14.82 -5.26
C ARG A 53 -15.33 14.72 -3.86
N LEU A 54 -14.96 15.85 -3.26
CA LEU A 54 -14.46 15.90 -1.89
C LEU A 54 -15.66 16.12 -0.97
N LYS A 55 -15.73 15.30 0.06
CA LYS A 55 -16.74 15.36 1.11
C LYS A 55 -16.02 15.54 2.43
N TRP A 56 -16.58 16.35 3.31
CA TRP A 56 -16.08 16.50 4.66
C TRP A 56 -16.96 15.71 5.64
N PHE A 57 -16.32 15.10 6.63
CA PHE A 57 -16.96 14.33 7.69
C PHE A 57 -16.44 14.84 9.03
N CYS A 58 -17.33 14.98 10.02
CA CYS A 58 -16.90 15.28 11.38
C CYS A 58 -16.17 14.06 11.98
N ASP A 59 -15.36 14.29 13.02
CA ASP A 59 -14.51 13.28 13.64
C ASP A 59 -15.29 12.02 14.06
N ILE A 60 -16.47 12.22 14.65
CA ILE A 60 -17.36 11.14 15.12
C ILE A 60 -17.79 10.27 13.94
N CYS A 61 -18.24 10.89 12.84
CA CYS A 61 -18.68 10.15 11.66
C CYS A 61 -17.52 9.51 10.92
N TYR A 62 -16.35 10.17 10.89
CA TYR A 62 -15.15 9.64 10.28
C TYR A 62 -14.68 8.38 11.03
N GLU A 63 -14.58 8.46 12.36
CA GLU A 63 -14.18 7.32 13.21
C GLU A 63 -15.16 6.15 13.08
N SER A 64 -16.47 6.42 13.06
CA SER A 64 -17.48 5.38 12.84
C SER A 64 -17.33 4.68 11.48
N GLU A 65 -17.06 5.43 10.41
CA GLU A 65 -16.81 4.86 9.08
C GLU A 65 -15.51 4.06 9.02
N VAL A 66 -14.44 4.52 9.69
CA VAL A 66 -13.18 3.78 9.79
C VAL A 66 -13.39 2.46 10.53
N ILE A 67 -14.02 2.50 11.72
CA ILE A 67 -14.33 1.30 12.51
C ILE A 67 -15.16 0.31 11.69
N LYS A 68 -16.16 0.80 10.96
CA LYS A 68 -16.99 -0.04 10.10
C LYS A 68 -16.17 -0.75 9.03
N ARG A 69 -15.29 -0.03 8.32
CA ARG A 69 -14.42 -0.64 7.30
C ARG A 69 -13.47 -1.67 7.88
N THR A 70 -12.84 -1.37 9.02
CA THR A 70 -11.97 -2.32 9.71
C THR A 70 -12.76 -3.57 10.15
N ASN A 71 -13.97 -3.40 10.66
CA ASN A 71 -14.82 -4.54 11.02
C ASN A 71 -15.20 -5.38 9.79
N ASP A 72 -15.51 -4.76 8.66
CA ASP A 72 -15.83 -5.46 7.41
C ASP A 72 -14.62 -6.30 6.91
N GLU A 73 -13.40 -5.76 7.03
CA GLU A 73 -12.15 -6.48 6.73
C GLU A 73 -11.93 -7.66 7.68
N VAL A 74 -12.07 -7.44 8.99
CA VAL A 74 -11.96 -8.51 9.99
C VAL A 74 -13.00 -9.61 9.77
N ILE A 75 -14.25 -9.26 9.44
CA ILE A 75 -15.31 -10.24 9.12
C ILE A 75 -14.94 -11.05 7.88
N LYS A 76 -14.32 -10.42 6.89
CA LYS A 76 -13.86 -11.12 5.68
C LYS A 76 -12.74 -12.12 6.01
N GLU A 77 -11.78 -11.74 6.85
CA GLU A 77 -10.72 -12.63 7.31
C GLU A 77 -11.27 -13.79 8.15
N ILE A 78 -12.21 -13.52 9.06
CA ILE A 78 -12.89 -14.58 9.85
C ILE A 78 -13.58 -15.59 8.93
N LYS A 79 -14.23 -15.15 7.85
CA LYS A 79 -14.85 -16.05 6.87
C LYS A 79 -13.80 -16.91 6.16
N GLN A 80 -12.71 -16.30 5.72
CA GLN A 80 -11.61 -17.03 5.07
C GLN A 80 -10.98 -18.07 6.00
N LEU A 81 -10.75 -17.73 7.27
CA LEU A 81 -10.22 -18.66 8.27
C LEU A 81 -11.20 -19.79 8.56
N LYS A 82 -12.50 -19.51 8.67
CA LYS A 82 -13.53 -20.55 8.83
C LYS A 82 -13.55 -21.53 7.65
N ASP A 83 -13.45 -21.02 6.42
CA ASP A 83 -13.38 -21.87 5.23
C ASP A 83 -12.12 -22.74 5.22
N GLN A 84 -10.98 -22.20 5.68
CA GLN A 84 -9.74 -22.97 5.82
C GLN A 84 -9.85 -24.08 6.86
N ILE A 85 -10.44 -23.79 8.03
CA ILE A 85 -10.68 -24.78 9.08
C ILE A 85 -11.54 -25.92 8.53
N SER A 86 -12.64 -25.62 7.86
CA SER A 86 -13.54 -26.63 7.29
C SER A 86 -12.81 -27.56 6.30
N ARG A 87 -11.94 -27.00 5.44
CA ARG A 87 -11.11 -27.81 4.51
C ARG A 87 -10.07 -28.67 5.23
N LEU A 88 -9.52 -28.19 6.34
CA LEU A 88 -8.57 -28.95 7.13
C LEU A 88 -9.26 -30.10 7.89
N GLU A 89 -10.45 -29.86 8.44
CA GLU A 89 -11.27 -30.89 9.08
C GLU A 89 -11.64 -32.01 8.10
N GLU A 90 -11.99 -31.66 6.85
CA GLU A 90 -12.21 -32.65 5.80
C GLU A 90 -10.94 -33.47 5.52
N LYS A 91 -9.77 -32.84 5.44
CA LYS A 91 -8.49 -33.55 5.26
C LYS A 91 -8.14 -34.45 6.43
N VAL A 92 -8.37 -33.99 7.67
CA VAL A 92 -8.10 -34.79 8.87
C VAL A 92 -9.05 -35.98 8.94
N SER A 93 -10.34 -35.80 8.64
CA SER A 93 -11.30 -36.92 8.60
C SER A 93 -11.02 -37.93 7.47
N ALA A 94 -10.43 -37.49 6.37
CA ALA A 94 -9.97 -38.37 5.30
C ALA A 94 -8.71 -39.19 5.68
N ILE A 95 -7.92 -38.73 6.65
CA ILE A 95 -6.83 -39.51 7.24
C ILE A 95 -7.47 -40.50 8.22
N LYS A 96 -7.90 -41.65 7.70
CA LYS A 96 -8.17 -42.83 8.53
C LYS A 96 -6.85 -43.30 9.10
N VAL A 97 -6.67 -43.15 10.41
CA VAL A 97 -5.66 -43.91 11.14
C VAL A 97 -6.24 -45.31 11.26
N ASP A 98 -5.77 -46.24 10.42
CA ASP A 98 -6.03 -47.65 10.63
C ASP A 98 -5.30 -48.03 11.94
N ASP A 99 -6.05 -48.14 13.03
CA ASP A 99 -5.58 -48.56 14.36
C ASP A 99 -5.18 -50.04 14.42
N ASN A 100 -4.67 -50.64 13.33
CA ASN A 100 -4.29 -52.04 13.33
C ASN A 100 -2.96 -52.31 12.63
N ASP A 101 -1.96 -52.51 13.47
CA ASP A 101 -0.87 -53.48 13.38
C ASP A 101 0.10 -53.46 12.19
N ASN A 102 1.36 -53.24 12.58
CA ASN A 102 2.58 -53.60 11.88
C ASN A 102 3.03 -52.60 10.80
N VAL A 103 3.76 -51.57 11.25
CA VAL A 103 4.66 -50.79 10.39
C VAL A 103 5.75 -51.73 9.85
N LYS A 104 5.43 -52.47 8.79
CA LYS A 104 6.45 -52.92 7.85
C LYS A 104 6.98 -51.67 7.18
N TYR A 105 8.14 -51.20 7.61
CA TYR A 105 8.96 -50.31 6.82
C TYR A 105 9.22 -51.00 5.47
N SER A 106 8.45 -50.62 4.46
CA SER A 106 8.73 -50.98 3.08
C SER A 106 10.07 -50.33 2.72
N ASN A 107 11.09 -51.15 2.47
CA ASN A 107 12.44 -50.72 2.03
C ASN A 107 12.44 -49.81 0.78
N ALA A 108 11.29 -49.56 0.14
CA ALA A 108 11.13 -48.61 -0.96
C ALA A 108 11.47 -47.16 -0.57
N GLY A 109 11.25 -46.75 0.69
CA GLY A 109 11.59 -45.39 1.15
C GLY A 109 13.10 -45.15 1.34
N ALA A 110 13.89 -46.21 1.52
CA ALA A 110 15.35 -46.09 1.70
C ALA A 110 16.05 -45.70 0.38
N GLU A 111 15.53 -46.17 -0.77
CA GLU A 111 16.07 -45.84 -2.08
C GLU A 111 15.77 -44.37 -2.47
N GLU A 112 14.58 -43.85 -2.12
CA GLU A 112 14.24 -42.43 -2.34
C GLU A 112 15.04 -41.47 -1.44
N ILE A 113 15.35 -41.87 -0.20
CA ILE A 113 16.23 -41.10 0.70
C ILE A 113 17.66 -41.06 0.14
N LYS A 114 18.13 -42.15 -0.48
CA LYS A 114 19.44 -42.21 -1.16
C LYS A 114 19.50 -41.32 -2.41
N GLN A 115 18.44 -41.31 -3.22
CA GLN A 115 18.37 -40.41 -4.38
C GLN A 115 18.27 -38.92 -3.98
N ARG A 116 17.57 -38.61 -2.88
CA ARG A 116 17.49 -37.23 -2.35
C ARG A 116 18.81 -36.75 -1.74
N SER A 117 19.58 -37.61 -1.10
CA SER A 117 20.90 -37.23 -0.57
C SER A 117 21.92 -36.99 -1.69
N GLU A 118 21.87 -37.76 -2.77
CA GLU A 118 22.68 -37.52 -3.98
C GLU A 118 22.31 -36.20 -4.67
N ALA A 119 21.01 -35.87 -4.77
CA ALA A 119 20.56 -34.57 -5.28
C ALA A 119 20.99 -33.39 -4.39
N ALA A 120 21.02 -33.58 -3.06
CA ALA A 120 21.48 -32.55 -2.12
C ALA A 120 22.97 -32.22 -2.27
N ILE A 121 23.81 -33.22 -2.60
CA ILE A 121 25.25 -33.03 -2.89
C ILE A 121 25.46 -32.21 -4.17
N ILE A 122 24.60 -32.38 -5.18
CA ILE A 122 24.66 -31.58 -6.41
C ILE A 122 24.25 -30.13 -6.16
N ILE A 123 23.29 -29.87 -5.26
CA ILE A 123 22.85 -28.52 -4.91
C ILE A 123 23.92 -27.76 -4.13
N SER A 124 24.63 -28.42 -3.19
CA SER A 124 25.72 -27.77 -2.46
C SER A 124 26.91 -27.40 -3.37
N ALA A 125 27.27 -28.26 -4.32
CA ALA A 125 28.33 -27.96 -5.29
C ALA A 125 27.98 -26.76 -6.20
N LYS A 126 26.72 -26.65 -6.64
CA LYS A 126 26.26 -25.50 -7.44
C LYS A 126 26.27 -24.19 -6.66
N ASN A 127 25.99 -24.22 -5.35
CA ASN A 127 26.02 -23.03 -4.51
C ASN A 127 27.44 -22.47 -4.31
N GLU A 128 28.48 -23.34 -4.30
CA GLU A 128 29.87 -22.88 -4.27
C GLU A 128 30.26 -22.14 -5.56
N ASP A 129 29.79 -22.61 -6.73
CA ASP A 129 30.06 -21.94 -8.00
C ASP A 129 29.32 -20.61 -8.15
N ILE A 130 28.09 -20.51 -7.62
CA ILE A 130 27.35 -19.24 -7.53
C ILE A 130 28.09 -18.23 -6.65
N ASN A 131 28.62 -18.66 -5.50
CA ASN A 131 29.39 -17.79 -4.60
C ASN A 131 30.70 -17.28 -5.20
N LYS A 132 31.36 -18.08 -6.06
CA LYS A 132 32.52 -17.61 -6.83
C LYS A 132 32.12 -16.57 -7.88
N HIS A 133 31.00 -16.77 -8.56
CA HIS A 133 30.52 -15.85 -9.60
C HIS A 133 30.09 -14.49 -9.03
N THR A 134 29.52 -14.44 -7.81
CA THR A 134 29.20 -13.18 -7.11
C THR A 134 30.43 -12.42 -6.62
N SER A 135 31.51 -13.10 -6.20
CA SER A 135 32.77 -12.41 -5.89
C SER A 135 33.35 -11.70 -7.12
N ILE A 136 33.37 -12.37 -8.28
CA ILE A 136 33.87 -11.78 -9.53
C ILE A 136 33.04 -10.55 -9.97
N GLN A 137 31.71 -10.56 -9.77
CA GLN A 137 30.87 -9.40 -10.06
C GLN A 137 31.13 -8.20 -9.15
N ASN A 138 31.45 -8.43 -7.88
CA ASN A 138 31.78 -7.37 -6.94
C ASN A 138 33.14 -6.73 -7.27
N ASP A 139 34.12 -7.54 -7.68
CA ASP A 139 35.43 -7.05 -8.12
C ASP A 139 35.33 -6.20 -9.41
N LEU A 140 34.46 -6.60 -10.35
CA LEU A 140 34.18 -5.81 -11.57
C LEU A 140 33.50 -4.47 -11.30
N LYS A 141 32.60 -4.39 -10.30
CA LYS A 141 31.98 -3.12 -9.90
C LYS A 141 32.98 -2.15 -9.27
N GLY A 142 34.04 -2.64 -8.62
CA GLY A 142 35.11 -1.81 -8.08
C GLY A 142 36.07 -1.25 -9.15
N ALA A 143 36.23 -1.96 -10.26
CA ALA A 143 37.14 -1.58 -11.35
C ALA A 143 36.54 -0.55 -12.33
N ILE A 144 35.22 -0.43 -12.43
CA ILE A 144 34.54 0.54 -13.29
C ILE A 144 34.32 1.83 -12.50
N LYS A 145 35.30 2.74 -12.50
CA LYS A 145 35.08 4.12 -12.02
C LYS A 145 34.07 4.81 -12.96
N PRO A 146 32.98 5.40 -12.46
CA PRO A 146 32.04 6.14 -13.30
C PRO A 146 32.77 7.32 -13.94
N GLN A 147 32.76 7.40 -15.28
CA GLN A 147 33.09 8.64 -15.97
C GLN A 147 32.01 9.67 -15.61
N GLU A 148 32.41 10.73 -14.90
CA GLU A 148 31.54 11.85 -14.59
C GLU A 148 31.08 12.54 -15.89
N LEU A 149 29.86 12.25 -16.32
CA LEU A 149 29.16 13.08 -17.31
C LEU A 149 28.77 14.41 -16.65
N ARG A 150 29.64 15.41 -16.76
CA ARG A 150 29.33 16.80 -16.39
C ARG A 150 28.34 17.39 -17.39
N ILE A 151 27.07 17.46 -17.01
CA ILE A 151 26.08 18.27 -17.72
C ILE A 151 26.35 19.73 -17.35
N GLY A 152 26.96 20.48 -18.27
CA GLY A 152 27.18 21.92 -18.13
C GLY A 152 25.87 22.68 -18.30
N VAL A 153 25.26 23.11 -17.20
CA VAL A 153 24.11 24.02 -17.23
C VAL A 153 24.63 25.46 -17.32
N ASN A 154 24.90 25.92 -18.54
CA ASN A 154 25.25 27.32 -18.76
C ASN A 154 23.97 28.16 -18.91
N ASN A 155 23.85 29.15 -18.02
CA ASN A 155 22.99 30.35 -18.09
C ASN A 155 21.47 30.17 -17.94
N MET A 156 21.01 30.06 -16.69
CA MET A 156 19.63 30.40 -16.31
C MET A 156 19.46 31.93 -16.25
N LYS A 157 18.68 32.50 -17.18
CA LYS A 157 18.02 33.80 -16.97
C LYS A 157 16.57 33.56 -16.60
N THR A 158 16.18 33.96 -15.40
CA THR A 158 14.79 33.96 -14.94
C THR A 158 14.07 35.18 -15.50
N THR A 159 13.17 34.99 -16.45
CA THR A 159 12.13 35.97 -16.77
C THR A 159 10.83 35.53 -16.11
N GLY A 160 10.22 36.46 -15.37
CA GLY A 160 8.94 36.24 -14.69
C GLY A 160 7.83 35.77 -15.64
N ALA A 161 6.83 35.11 -15.04
CA ALA A 161 5.71 34.41 -15.67
C ALA A 161 6.02 33.03 -16.30
N GLY A 162 6.35 32.06 -15.42
CA GLY A 162 5.65 30.78 -15.36
C GLY A 162 5.46 29.93 -16.63
N LYS A 163 6.38 29.93 -17.59
CA LYS A 163 6.44 28.91 -18.66
C LYS A 163 7.89 28.53 -18.96
N VAL A 164 8.29 27.30 -18.60
CA VAL A 164 9.58 26.72 -18.99
C VAL A 164 9.41 26.03 -20.34
N LYS A 165 10.18 26.46 -21.35
CA LYS A 165 10.21 25.85 -22.68
C LYS A 165 11.52 25.06 -22.80
N ILE A 166 11.43 23.72 -22.78
CA ILE A 166 12.59 22.85 -22.99
C ILE A 166 12.68 22.57 -24.49
N SER A 167 13.71 23.11 -25.15
CA SER A 167 14.09 22.77 -26.52
C SER A 167 15.26 21.79 -26.46
N CYS A 168 15.08 20.60 -27.03
CA CYS A 168 16.10 19.56 -27.05
C CYS A 168 16.72 19.50 -28.45
N GLU A 169 17.89 20.11 -28.64
CA GLU A 169 18.66 19.95 -29.88
C GLU A 169 19.62 18.77 -29.73
N LYS A 170 19.43 17.74 -30.56
CA LYS A 170 20.37 16.62 -30.66
C LYS A 170 21.60 17.09 -31.43
N LYS A 171 22.74 17.25 -30.76
CA LYS A 171 24.04 17.27 -31.43
C LYS A 171 24.50 15.82 -31.65
N THR A 172 24.63 15.45 -32.91
CA THR A 172 25.30 14.24 -33.37
C THR A 172 26.75 14.58 -33.70
N ASP A 173 27.69 14.07 -32.91
CA ASP A 173 29.12 14.02 -33.23
C ASP A 173 29.54 12.54 -33.09
N ILE A 174 29.60 11.76 -34.17
CA ILE A 174 30.74 11.49 -35.07
C ILE A 174 32.01 11.13 -34.30
N LEU A 175 32.24 9.82 -34.14
CA LEU A 175 33.53 9.21 -33.78
C LEU A 175 34.37 9.06 -35.06
N LYS A 176 35.60 9.58 -35.04
CA LYS A 176 36.71 9.17 -35.90
C LYS A 176 37.58 8.19 -35.13
#